data_AF-A0A653PRC8-F1
#
_entry.id   AF-A0A653PRC8-F1
#
_cell.length_a   1.000
_cell.length_b   1.000
_cell.length_c   1.000
_cell.angle_alpha   90.00
_cell.angle_beta   90.00
_cell.angle_gamma   90.00
#
_symmetry.space_group_name_H-M   'P 1'
#
loop_
_entity.id
_entity.type
_entity.pdbx_description
1 polymer ?
#
loop_
_entity_poly.entity_id
_entity_poly.type
_entity_poly.pdbx_seq_one_letter_code
_entity_poly.pdbx_strand_id
1 'polypeptide(L)'
;MPQLGIDFGFMWNVSLAMGVYTASFVTEAIRSGVNAIPLGQAEAARSIGMPFGMTMTQVLLPQAFRYVVPPLASVLIALTKNTSLAAGFGVAEATFRMRGLLNDHATERVAIFIGFAVGYIVIVELISFGAYLFERKWAVTR
;
A
#
# COMPACT_ATOMS: atom_id res chain seq x y z
N MET A 1 -5.80 -19.77 -16.03
CA MET A 1 -4.71 -19.07 -16.77
C MET A 1 -3.46 -19.92 -16.67
N PRO A 2 -2.63 -20.02 -17.72
CA PRO A 2 -1.54 -20.98 -17.78
C PRO A 2 -0.55 -20.70 -16.64
N GLN A 3 -0.39 -21.70 -15.78
CA GLN A 3 0.50 -21.66 -14.63
C GLN A 3 1.93 -21.75 -15.19
N LEU A 4 2.60 -20.61 -15.34
CA LEU A 4 4.06 -20.56 -15.34
C LEU A 4 4.48 -21.43 -14.15
N GLY A 5 5.08 -22.59 -14.40
CA GLY A 5 5.34 -23.67 -13.42
C GLY A 5 6.36 -23.33 -12.35
N ILE A 6 6.34 -22.08 -11.86
CA ILE A 6 7.15 -21.54 -10.80
C ILE A 6 6.17 -21.12 -9.70
N ASP A 7 5.79 -22.06 -8.84
CA ASP A 7 4.86 -21.82 -7.74
C ASP A 7 5.62 -21.22 -6.55
N PHE A 8 5.97 -19.93 -6.67
CA PHE A 8 6.35 -19.17 -5.49
C PHE A 8 5.07 -18.97 -4.66
N GLY A 9 5.00 -19.60 -3.48
CA GLY A 9 3.75 -19.69 -2.71
C GLY A 9 2.97 -18.38 -2.61
N PHE A 10 1.64 -18.47 -2.49
CA PHE A 10 0.67 -17.37 -2.56
C PHE A 10 1.13 -16.01 -2.00
N MET A 11 1.75 -16.02 -0.82
CA MET A 11 2.28 -14.81 -0.16
C MET A 11 3.32 -14.05 -0.99
N TRP A 12 4.20 -14.76 -1.70
CA TRP A 12 5.24 -14.17 -2.54
C TRP A 12 4.65 -13.46 -3.75
N ASN A 13 3.70 -14.11 -4.44
CA ASN A 13 3.04 -13.55 -5.62
C ASN A 13 2.26 -12.29 -5.28
N VAL A 14 1.53 -12.30 -4.16
CA VAL A 14 0.81 -11.12 -3.67
C VAL A 14 1.78 -10.00 -3.29
N SER A 15 2.88 -10.32 -2.59
CA SER A 15 3.89 -9.33 -2.19
C SER A 15 4.55 -8.66 -3.38
N LEU A 16 4.91 -9.42 -4.42
CA LEU A 16 5.47 -8.87 -5.66
C LEU A 16 4.47 -7.99 -6.40
N ALA A 17 3.24 -8.47 -6.59
CA ALA A 17 2.20 -7.70 -7.27
C ALA A 17 1.90 -6.37 -6.56
N MET A 18 1.76 -6.42 -5.23
CA MET A 18 1.54 -5.22 -4.40
C MET A 18 2.77 -4.30 -4.39
N GLY A 19 3.98 -4.87 -4.35
CA GLY A 19 5.23 -4.11 -4.38
C GLY A 19 5.40 -3.32 -5.67
N VAL A 20 5.23 -3.97 -6.82
CA VAL A 20 5.31 -3.32 -8.14
C VAL A 20 4.23 -2.26 -8.31
N TYR A 21 2.99 -2.57 -7.92
CA TYR A 21 1.89 -1.61 -7.94
C TYR A 21 2.23 -0.35 -7.12
N THR A 22 2.67 -0.54 -5.87
CA THR A 22 2.94 0.57 -4.94
C THR A 22 4.17 1.38 -5.33
N ALA A 23 5.18 0.74 -5.95
CA ALA A 23 6.37 1.42 -6.42
C ALA A 23 6.05 2.57 -7.38
N SER A 24 5.05 2.41 -8.26
CA SER A 24 4.61 3.48 -9.17
C SER A 24 4.14 4.74 -8.43
N PHE A 25 3.34 4.56 -7.36
CA PHE A 25 2.86 5.65 -6.53
C PHE A 25 3.97 6.28 -5.69
N VAL A 26 4.91 5.48 -5.18
CA VAL A 26 6.10 5.99 -4.48
C VAL A 26 6.95 6.86 -5.41
N THR A 27 7.18 6.43 -6.65
CA THR A 27 7.92 7.21 -7.64
C THR A 27 7.23 8.55 -7.93
N GLU A 28 5.91 8.55 -8.09
CA GLU A 28 5.15 9.76 -8.34
C GLU A 28 5.13 10.71 -7.12
N ALA A 29 5.06 10.17 -5.89
CA ALA A 29 5.17 10.94 -4.66
C ALA A 29 6.55 11.61 -4.53
N ILE A 30 7.63 10.90 -4.86
CA ILE A 30 8.99 11.46 -4.85
C ILE A 30 9.11 12.55 -5.93
N ARG A 31 8.66 12.27 -7.15
CA ARG A 31 8.71 13.20 -8.28
C ARG A 31 7.95 14.50 -7.98
N SER A 32 6.72 14.38 -7.47
CA SER A 32 5.89 15.52 -7.09
C SER A 32 6.49 16.33 -5.96
N GLY A 33 7.05 15.70 -4.92
CA GLY A 33 7.68 16.41 -3.82
C GLY A 33 8.98 17.13 -4.21
N VAL A 34 9.78 16.58 -5.13
CA VAL A 34 10.94 17.30 -5.68
C VAL A 34 10.50 18.50 -6.54
N ASN A 35 9.46 18.32 -7.39
CA ASN A 35 8.94 19.39 -8.23
C ASN A 35 8.19 20.48 -7.46
N ALA A 36 7.80 20.24 -6.21
CA ALA A 36 7.15 21.21 -5.34
C ALA A 36 8.12 22.29 -4.81
N ILE A 37 9.44 22.09 -4.95
CA ILE A 37 10.41 23.07 -4.48
C ILE A 37 10.40 24.31 -5.39
N PRO A 38 10.25 25.53 -4.83
CA PRO A 38 10.34 26.75 -5.63
C PRO A 38 11.70 26.87 -6.31
N LEU A 39 11.72 27.13 -7.62
CA LEU A 39 12.95 27.28 -8.41
C LEU A 39 13.90 28.34 -7.83
N GLY A 40 13.35 29.38 -7.21
CA GLY A 40 14.09 30.46 -6.55
C GLY A 40 15.03 29.98 -5.43
N GLN A 41 14.80 28.82 -4.81
CA GLN A 41 15.70 28.25 -3.80
C GLN A 41 17.05 27.86 -4.41
N ALA A 42 17.03 27.24 -5.60
CA ALA A 42 18.23 26.87 -6.33
C ALA A 42 18.94 28.09 -6.93
N GLU A 43 18.17 29.10 -7.33
CA GLU A 43 18.71 30.38 -7.83
C GLU A 43 19.39 31.17 -6.70
N ALA A 44 18.73 31.32 -5.55
CA ALA A 44 19.28 32.02 -4.40
C ALA A 44 20.58 31.39 -3.88
N ALA A 45 20.63 30.05 -3.79
CA ALA A 45 21.84 29.32 -3.40
C ALA A 45 23.00 29.55 -4.37
N ARG A 46 22.71 29.58 -5.69
CA ARG A 46 23.72 29.89 -6.72
C ARG A 46 24.16 31.36 -6.66
N SER A 47 23.26 32.30 -6.37
CA SER A 47 23.58 33.73 -6.25
C SER A 47 24.55 34.04 -5.10
N ILE A 48 24.58 33.21 -4.05
CA ILE A 48 25.53 33.33 -2.94
C ILE A 48 26.77 32.43 -3.11
N GLY A 49 26.98 31.85 -4.30
CA GLY A 49 28.18 31.11 -4.64
C GLY A 49 28.20 29.65 -4.17
N MET A 50 27.07 29.05 -3.77
CA MET A 50 27.06 27.63 -3.38
C MET A 50 27.32 26.72 -4.60
N PRO A 51 28.26 25.75 -4.50
CA PRO A 51 28.46 24.75 -5.53
C PRO A 51 27.26 23.79 -5.60
N PHE A 52 27.06 23.15 -6.76
CA PHE A 52 25.91 22.26 -7.01
C PHE A 52 25.68 21.21 -5.92
N GLY A 53 26.74 20.56 -5.45
CA GLY A 53 26.63 19.55 -4.38
C GLY A 53 26.09 20.12 -3.06
N MET A 54 26.51 21.33 -2.69
CA MET A 54 26.04 22.02 -1.48
C MET A 54 24.59 22.47 -1.64
N THR A 55 24.25 23.06 -2.80
CA THR A 55 22.87 23.44 -3.13
C THR A 55 21.93 22.23 -3.10
N MET A 56 22.38 21.08 -3.64
CA MET A 56 21.58 19.86 -3.63
C MET A 56 21.40 19.30 -2.21
N THR A 57 22.47 19.18 -1.43
CA THR A 57 22.43 18.49 -0.13
C THR A 57 21.93 19.35 1.03
N GLN A 58 22.20 20.65 1.03
CA GLN A 58 21.88 21.55 2.13
C GLN A 58 20.61 22.37 1.90
N VAL A 59 20.22 22.60 0.65
CA VAL A 59 19.05 23.42 0.31
C VAL A 59 17.93 22.57 -0.26
N LEU A 60 18.16 21.87 -1.37
CA LEU A 60 17.11 21.18 -2.12
C LEU A 60 16.64 19.89 -1.42
N LEU A 61 17.53 18.96 -1.08
CA LEU A 61 17.16 17.67 -0.50
C LEU A 61 16.38 17.77 0.83
N PRO A 62 16.77 18.63 1.80
CA PRO A 62 16.01 18.77 3.03
C PRO A 62 14.59 19.33 2.80
N GLN A 63 14.43 20.20 1.80
CA GLN A 63 13.12 20.72 1.41
C GLN A 63 12.29 19.66 0.67
N ALA A 64 12.89 18.97 -0.31
CA ALA A 64 12.26 17.87 -1.03
C ALA A 64 11.72 16.82 -0.07
N PHE A 65 12.51 16.44 0.94
CA PHE A 65 12.09 15.47 1.96
C PHE A 65 10.78 15.91 2.66
N ARG A 66 10.68 17.18 3.07
CA ARG A 66 9.46 17.71 3.71
C ARG A 66 8.25 17.69 2.76
N TYR A 67 8.45 17.93 1.47
CA TYR A 67 7.37 17.85 0.47
C TYR A 67 6.96 16.41 0.12
N VAL A 68 7.89 15.45 0.20
CA VAL A 68 7.65 14.04 -0.14
C VAL A 68 6.97 13.27 1.01
N VAL A 69 7.17 13.67 2.27
CA VAL A 69 6.60 12.98 3.44
C VAL A 69 5.06 12.87 3.41
N PRO A 70 4.28 13.96 3.18
CA PRO A 70 2.82 13.87 3.13
C PRO A 70 2.25 12.92 2.05
N PRO A 71 2.69 12.96 0.76
CA PRO A 71 2.20 12.02 -0.23
C PRO A 71 2.66 10.59 0.04
N LEU A 72 3.88 10.36 0.57
CA LEU A 72 4.30 9.01 0.97
C LEU A 72 3.44 8.44 2.11
N ALA A 73 3.05 9.26 3.09
CA ALA A 73 2.13 8.82 4.13
C ALA A 73 0.78 8.38 3.54
N SER A 74 0.28 9.10 2.53
CA SER A 74 -0.95 8.73 1.80
C SER A 74 -0.79 7.41 1.06
N VAL A 75 0.34 7.18 0.39
CA VAL A 75 0.66 5.90 -0.26
C VAL A 75 0.76 4.76 0.74
N LEU A 76 1.35 4.99 1.92
CA LEU A 76 1.44 3.96 2.98
C LEU A 76 0.08 3.59 3.56
N ILE A 77 -0.80 4.58 3.75
CA ILE A 77 -2.19 4.35 4.18
C ILE A 77 -2.93 3.53 3.11
N ALA A 78 -2.80 3.90 1.84
CA ALA A 78 -3.40 3.16 0.73
C ALA A 78 -2.84 1.73 0.64
N LEU A 79 -1.53 1.56 0.81
CA LEU A 79 -0.89 0.24 0.83
C LEU A 79 -1.46 -0.62 1.96
N THR A 80 -1.65 -0.06 3.16
CA THR A 80 -2.24 -0.79 4.29
C THR A 80 -3.68 -1.24 3.97
N LYS A 81 -4.50 -0.38 3.36
CA LYS A 81 -5.85 -0.75 2.90
C LYS A 81 -5.79 -1.88 1.86
N ASN A 82 -4.88 -1.77 0.89
CA ASN A 82 -4.72 -2.74 -0.19
C ASN A 82 -4.15 -4.08 0.29
N THR A 83 -3.21 -4.10 1.24
CA THR A 83 -2.66 -5.34 1.80
C THR A 83 -3.68 -6.06 2.66
N SER A 84 -4.56 -5.33 3.34
CA SER A 84 -5.66 -5.95 4.07
C SER A 84 -6.74 -6.55 3.14
N LEU A 85 -7.07 -5.88 2.03
CA LEU A 85 -7.87 -6.48 0.96
C LEU A 85 -7.15 -7.68 0.33
N ALA A 86 -5.83 -7.63 0.22
CA ALA A 86 -5.02 -8.71 -0.32
C ALA A 86 -4.84 -9.89 0.66
N ALA A 87 -4.86 -9.66 1.97
CA ALA A 87 -5.06 -10.70 2.97
C ALA A 87 -6.45 -11.32 2.80
N GLY A 88 -7.42 -10.53 2.37
CA GLY A 88 -8.70 -11.01 1.85
C GLY A 88 -8.58 -11.87 0.58
N PHE A 89 -7.52 -11.78 -0.25
CA PHE A 89 -7.26 -12.79 -1.29
C PHE A 89 -6.81 -14.14 -0.71
N GLY A 90 -6.46 -14.21 0.58
CA GLY A 90 -6.47 -15.45 1.35
C GLY A 90 -7.83 -16.17 1.27
N VAL A 91 -8.90 -15.51 0.81
CA VAL A 91 -10.15 -16.13 0.37
C VAL A 91 -9.95 -17.18 -0.71
N ALA A 92 -8.96 -17.07 -1.60
CA ALA A 92 -8.70 -18.13 -2.57
C ALA A 92 -8.27 -19.43 -1.87
N GLU A 93 -7.40 -19.31 -0.86
CA GLU A 93 -7.01 -20.42 -0.01
C GLU A 93 -8.17 -20.88 0.90
N ALA A 94 -8.89 -19.93 1.49
CA ALA A 94 -10.07 -20.20 2.32
C ALA A 94 -11.16 -20.91 1.50
N THR A 95 -11.36 -20.54 0.23
CA THR A 95 -12.30 -21.17 -0.71
C THR A 95 -11.80 -22.55 -1.11
N PHE A 96 -10.49 -22.74 -1.27
CA PHE A 96 -9.90 -24.06 -1.50
C PHE A 96 -10.13 -24.99 -0.30
N ARG A 97 -9.91 -24.48 0.92
CA ARG A 97 -10.22 -25.19 2.18
C ARG A 97 -11.72 -25.45 2.35
N MET A 98 -12.57 -24.48 2.01
CA MET A 98 -14.02 -24.61 2.02
C MET A 98 -14.46 -25.73 1.06
N ARG A 99 -13.89 -25.80 -0.15
CA ARG A 99 -14.17 -26.89 -1.10
C ARG A 99 -13.81 -28.27 -0.54
N GLY A 100 -12.69 -28.38 0.21
CA GLY A 100 -12.35 -29.60 0.94
C GLY A 100 -13.40 -29.98 1.97
N LEU A 101 -13.78 -29.04 2.84
CA LEU A 101 -14.80 -29.25 3.87
C LEU A 101 -16.17 -29.61 3.27
N LEU A 102 -16.53 -29.02 2.13
CA LEU A 102 -17.78 -29.32 1.43
C LEU A 102 -17.82 -30.73 0.82
N ASN A 103 -16.66 -31.32 0.51
CA ASN A 103 -16.58 -32.70 0.06
C ASN A 103 -16.72 -33.68 1.24
N ASP A 104 -16.12 -33.35 2.38
CA ASP A 104 -16.16 -34.21 3.58
C ASP A 104 -17.50 -34.12 4.34
N HIS A 105 -18.17 -32.96 4.31
CA HIS A 105 -19.39 -32.66 5.06
C HIS A 105 -20.49 -32.10 4.15
N ALA A 106 -20.89 -32.88 3.13
CA ALA A 106 -21.82 -32.43 2.09
C ALA A 106 -23.20 -31.96 2.62
N THR A 107 -23.68 -32.53 3.73
CA THR A 107 -24.97 -32.20 4.36
C THR A 107 -24.96 -30.82 5.04
N GLU A 108 -23.79 -30.32 5.45
CA GLU A 108 -23.62 -29.06 6.18
C GLU A 108 -23.23 -27.89 5.26
N ARG A 109 -23.37 -28.07 3.95
CA ARG A 109 -22.91 -27.14 2.91
C ARG A 109 -23.36 -25.70 3.10
N VAL A 110 -24.62 -25.50 3.53
CA VAL A 110 -25.19 -24.17 3.77
C VAL A 110 -24.53 -23.50 4.97
N ALA A 111 -24.32 -24.23 6.07
CA ALA A 111 -23.67 -23.71 7.27
C ALA A 111 -22.20 -23.33 7.02
N ILE A 112 -21.48 -24.18 6.28
CA ILE A 112 -20.09 -23.93 5.87
C ILE A 112 -20.00 -22.65 5.03
N PHE A 113 -20.88 -22.49 4.03
CA PHE A 113 -20.89 -21.28 3.19
C PHE A 113 -21.17 -20.00 4.00
N ILE A 114 -22.16 -20.03 4.88
CA ILE A 114 -22.52 -18.88 5.73
C ILE A 114 -21.37 -18.54 6.67
N GLY A 115 -20.72 -19.54 7.28
CA GLY A 115 -19.57 -19.34 8.17
C GLY A 115 -18.42 -18.61 7.49
N PHE A 116 -18.03 -19.03 6.27
CA PHE A 116 -16.98 -18.35 5.49
C PHE A 116 -17.40 -16.95 5.05
N ALA A 117 -18.66 -16.75 4.63
CA ALA A 117 -19.17 -15.44 4.22
C ALA A 117 -19.17 -14.42 5.38
N VAL A 118 -19.66 -14.84 6.55
CA VAL A 118 -19.67 -13.98 7.76
C VAL A 118 -18.25 -13.69 8.22
N GLY A 119 -17.38 -14.70 8.25
CA GLY A 119 -15.97 -14.51 8.60
C GLY A 119 -15.28 -13.49 7.69
N TYR A 120 -15.56 -13.53 6.39
CA TYR A 120 -15.03 -12.57 5.44
C TYR A 120 -15.54 -11.14 5.71
N ILE A 121 -16.84 -10.97 5.91
CA ILE A 121 -17.45 -9.65 6.20
C ILE A 121 -16.83 -9.05 7.47
N VAL A 122 -16.69 -9.84 8.54
CA VAL A 122 -16.12 -9.37 9.80
C VAL A 122 -14.68 -8.90 9.62
N ILE A 123 -13.86 -9.66 8.90
CA ILE A 123 -12.45 -9.31 8.64
C ILE A 123 -12.36 -8.00 7.85
N VAL A 124 -13.16 -7.86 6.77
CA VAL A 124 -13.18 -6.66 5.93
C VAL A 124 -13.63 -5.43 6.71
N GLU A 125 -14.68 -5.56 7.54
CA GLU A 125 -15.19 -4.45 8.36
C GLU A 125 -14.18 -4.02 9.44
N LEU A 126 -13.55 -4.97 10.14
CA LEU A 126 -12.52 -4.66 11.15
C LEU A 126 -11.32 -3.92 10.55
N ILE A 127 -10.88 -4.37 9.38
CA ILE A 127 -9.79 -3.76 8.62
C ILE A 127 -10.17 -2.35 8.18
N SER A 128 -11.36 -2.20 7.58
CA SER A 128 -11.84 -0.91 7.04
C SER A 128 -12.00 0.11 8.16
N PHE A 129 -12.50 -0.33 9.32
CA PHE A 129 -12.61 0.47 10.53
C PHE A 129 -11.23 0.87 11.08
N GLY A 130 -10.29 -0.07 11.18
CA GLY A 130 -8.93 0.21 11.63
C GLY A 130 -8.24 1.25 10.75
N ALA A 131 -8.36 1.12 9.43
CA ALA A 131 -7.81 2.08 8.47
C ALA A 131 -8.46 3.47 8.57
N TYR A 132 -9.78 3.53 8.79
CA TYR A 132 -10.50 4.79 9.01
C TYR A 132 -9.98 5.55 10.26
N LEU A 133 -9.67 4.83 11.34
CA LEU A 133 -9.10 5.43 12.55
C LEU A 133 -7.72 6.05 12.31
N PHE A 134 -6.87 5.39 11.52
CA PHE A 134 -5.56 5.94 11.13
C PHE A 134 -5.72 7.19 10.27
N GLU A 135 -6.60 7.17 9.28
CA GLU A 135 -6.86 8.31 8.40
C GLU A 135 -7.30 9.55 9.21
N ARG A 136 -8.19 9.37 10.19
CA ARG A 136 -8.69 10.47 11.02
C ARG A 136 -7.61 11.12 11.91
N LYS A 137 -6.58 10.37 12.29
CA LYS A 137 -5.49 10.87 13.15
C LYS A 137 -4.45 11.67 12.34
N TRP A 138 -4.28 11.36 11.06
CA TRP A 138 -3.30 12.00 10.18
C TRP A 138 -3.89 13.10 9.29
N ALA A 139 -5.21 13.13 9.11
CA ALA A 139 -5.91 14.21 8.40
C ALA A 139 -5.92 15.56 9.15
N VAL A 140 -5.41 15.63 10.39
CA VAL A 140 -5.47 16.81 11.27
C VAL A 140 -4.30 17.80 11.06
N THR A 141 -3.38 17.56 10.13
CA THR A 141 -2.37 18.58 9.77
C THR A 141 -2.63 19.13 8.37
N ARG A 142 -3.67 19.97 8.27
CA ARG A 142 -3.86 20.92 7.18
C ARG A 142 -3.72 22.34 7.72
#